data_AF-A0A3S4HX81-F1
#
_entry.id   AF-A0A3S4HX81-F1
#
_cell.length_a   1.000
_cell.length_b   1.000
_cell.length_c   1.000
_cell.angle_alpha   90.00
_cell.angle_beta   90.00
_cell.angle_gamma   90.00
#
_symmetry.space_group_name_H-M   'P 1'
#
loop_
_entity.id
_entity.type
_entity.pdbx_description
1 polymer ?
#
loop_
_entity_poly.entity_id
_entity_poly.type
_entity_poly.pdbx_seq_one_letter_code
_entity_poly.pdbx_strand_id
1 'polypeptide(L)'
;MLGIDPAQKDPLTPYLVNVKQSELQPGKYNVILGEQLAGQLGVNRGDQIRLMVPSASQFTPMGRLPSQRLFTVIGTFAANSEVDGYEMLVNIQDASRLMRYPAGNITGWRLWLDEPLQVDTLSQQTLPQGTKWQDWRERKGELVPGCAHGKEHDGIVAEPHRGGRGF
;
A
#
# COMPACT_ATOMS: atom_id res chain seq x y z
N MET A 1 2.76 -2.63 2.09
CA MET A 1 2.76 -2.56 0.61
C MET A 1 1.86 -1.43 0.20
N LEU A 2 2.36 -0.51 -0.63
CA LEU A 2 1.59 0.59 -1.17
C LEU A 2 1.46 0.38 -2.69
N GLY A 3 0.23 0.20 -3.16
CA GLY A 3 -0.09 0.08 -4.58
C GLY A 3 -0.38 1.46 -5.15
N ILE A 4 0.47 1.96 -6.06
CA ILE A 4 0.36 3.30 -6.62
C ILE A 4 0.08 3.29 -8.12
N ASP A 5 -0.57 4.34 -8.61
CA ASP A 5 -0.62 4.62 -10.04
C ASP A 5 0.72 5.23 -10.47
N PRO A 6 1.49 4.59 -11.36
CA PRO A 6 2.78 5.11 -11.80
C PRO A 6 2.69 6.47 -12.52
N ALA A 7 1.51 6.86 -13.03
CA ALA A 7 1.29 8.14 -13.68
C ALA A 7 0.99 9.29 -12.70
N GLN A 8 0.52 8.99 -11.48
CA GLN A 8 0.19 9.98 -10.47
C GLN A 8 1.41 10.25 -9.57
N LYS A 9 1.66 11.52 -9.23
CA LYS A 9 2.74 11.85 -8.28
C LYS A 9 2.42 11.28 -6.90
N ASP A 10 3.39 10.59 -6.31
CA ASP A 10 3.35 10.10 -4.94
C ASP A 10 4.34 10.92 -4.08
N PRO A 11 4.11 11.14 -2.79
CA PRO A 11 5.06 11.84 -1.93
C PRO A 11 6.43 11.17 -1.85
N LEU A 12 6.51 9.86 -2.13
CA LEU A 12 7.78 9.13 -2.16
C LEU A 12 8.52 9.28 -3.50
N THR A 13 7.90 9.85 -4.55
CA THR A 13 8.54 10.06 -5.86
C THR A 13 9.86 10.86 -5.79
N PRO A 14 9.98 11.95 -5.00
CA PRO A 14 11.23 12.72 -4.89
C PRO A 14 12.38 11.96 -4.23
N TYR A 15 12.09 10.90 -3.50
CA TYR A 15 13.05 10.12 -2.71
C TYR A 15 13.52 8.84 -3.42
N LEU A 16 13.11 8.63 -4.68
CA LEU A 16 13.52 7.49 -5.47
C LEU A 16 15.02 7.57 -5.83
N VAL A 17 15.73 6.47 -5.62
CA VAL A 17 17.17 6.38 -5.88
C VAL A 17 17.41 5.59 -7.17
N ASN A 18 17.88 6.28 -8.22
CA ASN A 18 18.25 5.69 -9.51
C ASN A 18 17.14 4.85 -10.19
N VAL A 19 15.87 5.13 -9.89
CA VAL A 19 14.69 4.43 -10.44
C VAL A 19 13.59 5.44 -10.75
N LYS A 20 12.81 5.17 -11.80
CA LYS A 20 11.63 5.97 -12.14
C LYS A 20 10.37 5.25 -11.69
N GLN A 21 9.44 6.00 -11.10
CA GLN A 21 8.12 5.47 -10.73
C GLN A 21 7.37 4.87 -11.93
N SER A 22 7.57 5.42 -13.13
CA SER A 22 6.97 4.91 -14.37
C SER A 22 7.43 3.50 -14.77
N GLU A 23 8.50 2.98 -14.16
CA GLU A 23 8.94 1.59 -14.34
C GLU A 23 8.05 0.59 -13.57
N LEU A 24 7.19 1.05 -12.66
CA LEU A 24 6.14 0.24 -12.02
C LEU A 24 4.98 0.00 -12.99
N GLN A 25 5.26 -0.68 -14.11
CA GLN A 25 4.27 -1.01 -15.13
C GLN A 25 3.37 -2.17 -14.68
N PRO A 26 2.07 -2.14 -14.99
CA PRO A 26 1.15 -3.21 -14.63
C PRO A 26 1.57 -4.54 -15.28
N GLY A 27 1.63 -5.60 -14.48
CA GLY A 27 1.94 -6.96 -14.92
C GLY A 27 3.42 -7.28 -14.98
N LYS A 28 4.29 -6.30 -14.74
CA LYS A 28 5.73 -6.54 -14.60
C LYS A 28 6.11 -7.05 -13.21
N TYR A 29 5.26 -6.83 -12.20
CA TYR A 29 5.55 -7.20 -10.82
C TYR A 29 6.86 -6.57 -10.36
N ASN A 30 7.04 -5.29 -10.66
CA ASN A 30 8.19 -4.53 -10.19
C ASN A 30 7.90 -3.99 -8.79
N VAL A 31 8.95 -3.87 -7.97
CA VAL A 31 8.88 -3.31 -6.63
C VAL A 31 10.02 -2.34 -6.39
N ILE A 32 9.72 -1.23 -5.72
CA ILE A 32 10.70 -0.31 -5.16
C ILE A 32 10.62 -0.47 -3.64
N LEU A 33 11.75 -0.75 -3.00
CA LEU A 33 11.83 -0.99 -1.56
C LEU A 33 12.39 0.25 -0.84
N GLY A 34 12.01 0.46 0.42
CA GLY A 34 12.78 1.37 1.27
C GLY A 34 14.22 0.88 1.41
N GLU A 35 15.18 1.79 1.45
CA GLU A 35 16.61 1.43 1.47
C GLU A 35 16.97 0.53 2.66
N GLN A 36 16.41 0.81 3.85
CA GLN A 36 16.63 -0.02 5.04
C GLN A 36 16.00 -1.42 4.88
N LEU A 37 14.78 -1.50 4.32
CA LEU A 37 14.11 -2.78 4.05
C LEU A 37 14.90 -3.62 3.05
N ALA A 38 15.43 -3.01 1.98
CA ALA A 38 16.28 -3.70 1.02
C ALA A 38 17.56 -4.23 1.68
N GLY A 39 18.19 -3.43 2.55
CA GLY A 39 19.35 -3.83 3.32
C GLY A 39 19.08 -4.99 4.29
N GLN A 40 17.94 -4.99 4.99
CA GLN A 40 17.53 -6.08 5.89
C GLN A 40 17.30 -7.40 5.14
N LEU A 41 16.74 -7.32 3.93
CA LEU A 41 16.51 -8.49 3.08
C LEU A 41 17.75 -8.93 2.31
N GLY A 42 18.81 -8.11 2.28
CA GLY A 42 20.05 -8.38 1.55
C GLY A 42 19.85 -8.40 0.02
N VAL A 43 18.91 -7.60 -0.48
CA VAL A 43 18.53 -7.58 -1.91
C VAL A 43 18.96 -6.31 -2.60
N ASN A 44 19.29 -6.43 -3.87
CA ASN A 44 19.71 -5.34 -4.76
C ASN A 44 18.80 -5.25 -5.98
N ARG A 45 18.97 -4.19 -6.77
CA ARG A 45 18.28 -4.04 -8.06
C ARG A 45 18.57 -5.26 -8.95
N GLY A 46 17.52 -5.87 -9.49
CA GLY A 46 17.56 -7.07 -10.31
C GLY A 46 17.17 -8.33 -9.55
N ASP A 47 17.26 -8.33 -8.22
CA ASP A 47 16.88 -9.48 -7.41
C ASP A 47 15.36 -9.65 -7.38
N GLN A 48 14.93 -10.87 -7.03
CA GLN A 48 13.52 -11.20 -6.88
C GLN A 48 13.17 -11.46 -5.43
N ILE A 49 12.09 -10.83 -4.96
CA ILE A 49 11.52 -11.08 -3.64
C ILE A 49 10.15 -11.72 -3.76
N ARG A 50 9.82 -12.59 -2.81
CA ARG A 50 8.50 -13.22 -2.73
C ARG A 50 7.62 -12.44 -1.79
N LEU A 51 6.60 -11.79 -2.34
CA LEU A 51 5.56 -11.16 -1.53
C LEU A 51 4.46 -12.17 -1.22
N MET A 52 4.06 -12.23 0.05
CA MET A 52 2.95 -13.06 0.52
C MET A 52 1.93 -12.19 1.25
N VAL A 53 0.65 -12.43 1.00
CA VAL A 53 -0.47 -11.75 1.65
C VAL A 53 -1.32 -12.79 2.36
N PRO A 54 -1.15 -12.97 3.69
CA PRO A 54 -1.87 -13.99 4.44
C PRO A 54 -3.40 -13.79 4.46
N SER A 55 -3.86 -12.54 4.44
CA SER A 55 -5.29 -12.18 4.44
C SER A 55 -6.01 -12.60 3.15
N ALA A 56 -5.31 -12.63 2.02
CA ALA A 56 -5.83 -13.10 0.75
C ALA A 56 -5.46 -14.57 0.54
N SER A 57 -6.26 -15.51 1.05
CA SER A 57 -5.98 -16.96 0.95
C SER A 57 -7.02 -17.72 0.11
N GLN A 58 -6.61 -18.82 -0.53
CA GLN A 58 -7.53 -19.81 -1.12
C GLN A 58 -7.61 -21.04 -0.24
N PHE A 59 -8.80 -21.61 -0.19
CA PHE A 59 -9.00 -22.94 0.34
C PHE A 59 -8.59 -23.97 -0.72
N THR A 60 -7.69 -24.87 -0.34
CA THR A 60 -7.32 -26.05 -1.11
C THR A 60 -7.55 -27.29 -0.25
N PRO A 61 -7.65 -28.49 -0.83
CA PRO A 61 -7.75 -29.73 -0.05
C PRO A 61 -6.62 -29.93 0.96
N MET A 62 -5.47 -29.29 0.74
CA MET A 62 -4.27 -29.36 1.61
C MET A 62 -4.22 -28.24 2.65
N GLY A 63 -5.23 -27.37 2.71
CA GLY A 63 -5.33 -26.24 3.65
C GLY A 63 -5.41 -24.87 3.00
N ARG A 64 -5.26 -23.82 3.82
CA ARG A 64 -5.27 -22.42 3.38
C ARG A 64 -3.93 -22.05 2.75
N LEU A 65 -3.92 -21.73 1.47
CA LEU A 65 -2.74 -21.25 0.77
C LEU A 65 -2.81 -19.71 0.62
N PRO A 66 -1.85 -18.95 1.20
CA PRO A 66 -1.84 -17.50 1.05
C PRO A 66 -1.49 -17.10 -0.38
N SER A 67 -2.04 -15.97 -0.82
CA SER A 67 -1.69 -15.36 -2.09
C SER A 67 -0.24 -14.93 -2.05
N GLN A 68 0.52 -15.29 -3.08
CA GLN A 68 1.94 -14.99 -3.14
C GLN A 68 2.40 -14.82 -4.58
N ARG A 69 3.41 -13.98 -4.79
CA ARG A 69 4.00 -13.72 -6.10
C ARG A 69 5.45 -13.25 -5.97
N LEU A 70 6.27 -13.57 -6.97
CA LEU A 70 7.61 -13.00 -7.10
C LEU A 70 7.52 -11.60 -7.71
N PHE A 71 8.22 -10.66 -7.09
CA PHE A 71 8.41 -9.29 -7.56
C PHE A 71 9.89 -9.03 -7.83
N THR A 72 10.18 -8.24 -8.85
CA THR A 72 11.55 -7.86 -9.22
C THR A 72 11.88 -6.50 -8.63
N VAL A 73 12.97 -6.43 -7.87
CA VAL A 73 13.46 -5.19 -7.27
C VAL A 73 14.04 -4.31 -8.36
N ILE A 74 13.42 -3.16 -8.63
CA ILE A 74 13.89 -2.22 -9.68
C ILE A 74 14.65 -1.02 -9.11
N GLY A 75 14.62 -0.82 -7.80
CA GLY A 75 15.36 0.22 -7.11
C GLY A 75 14.89 0.38 -5.66
N THR A 76 15.38 1.43 -5.02
CA THR A 76 15.04 1.78 -3.66
C THR A 76 14.57 3.24 -3.54
N PHE A 77 13.98 3.59 -2.40
CA PHE A 77 13.75 4.97 -1.99
C PHE A 77 14.38 5.22 -0.62
N ALA A 78 14.77 6.46 -0.37
CA ALA A 78 15.36 6.89 0.90
C ALA A 78 14.73 8.21 1.35
N ALA A 79 13.68 8.10 2.17
CA ALA A 79 12.97 9.26 2.73
C ALA A 79 13.58 9.73 4.07
N ASN A 80 14.62 9.05 4.59
CA ASN A 80 15.21 9.28 5.91
C ASN A 80 14.16 9.25 7.03
N SER A 81 13.22 8.31 6.91
CA SER A 81 12.08 8.17 7.80
C SER A 81 11.83 6.69 8.09
N GLU A 82 11.04 6.40 9.13
CA GLU A 82 10.70 5.03 9.54
C GLU A 82 10.11 4.20 8.39
N VAL A 83 9.48 4.85 7.41
CA VAL A 83 8.91 4.22 6.21
C VAL A 83 9.94 3.46 5.38
N ASP A 84 11.23 3.85 5.43
CA ASP A 84 12.31 3.17 4.70
C ASP A 84 12.53 1.72 5.19
N GLY A 85 12.09 1.42 6.42
CA GLY A 85 12.25 0.11 7.05
C GLY A 85 11.12 -0.89 6.77
N TYR A 86 9.96 -0.46 6.28
CA TYR A 86 8.80 -1.36 6.11
C TYR A 86 7.93 -1.09 4.88
N GLU A 87 8.09 0.06 4.22
CA GLU A 87 7.25 0.43 3.09
C GLU A 87 7.88 0.00 1.75
N MET A 88 7.01 -0.29 0.79
CA MET A 88 7.39 -0.70 -0.55
C MET A 88 6.34 -0.25 -1.55
N LEU A 89 6.78 0.22 -2.70
CA LEU A 89 5.94 0.70 -3.79
C LEU A 89 5.82 -0.38 -4.87
N VAL A 90 4.59 -0.63 -5.29
CA VAL A 90 4.27 -1.52 -6.41
C VAL A 90 3.20 -0.88 -7.29
N ASN A 91 3.02 -1.40 -8.50
CA ASN A 91 1.89 -0.98 -9.32
C ASN A 91 0.55 -1.35 -8.64
N ILE A 92 -0.42 -0.44 -8.66
CA ILE A 92 -1.75 -0.66 -8.06
C ILE A 92 -2.47 -1.89 -8.61
N GLN A 93 -2.35 -2.21 -9.90
CA GLN A 93 -2.97 -3.40 -10.50
C GLN A 93 -2.25 -4.69 -10.08
N ASP A 94 -0.94 -4.63 -9.86
CA ASP A 94 -0.17 -5.77 -9.33
C ASP A 94 -0.53 -6.04 -7.87
N ALA A 95 -0.69 -4.97 -7.08
CA ALA A 95 -1.20 -5.04 -5.71
C ALA A 95 -2.61 -5.64 -5.66
N SER A 96 -3.57 -5.13 -6.46
CA SER A 96 -4.94 -5.65 -6.50
C SER A 96 -4.98 -7.14 -6.87
N ARG A 97 -4.15 -7.58 -7.82
CA ARG A 97 -4.03 -9.01 -8.17
C ARG A 97 -3.50 -9.85 -7.02
N LEU A 98 -2.49 -9.37 -6.30
CA LEU A 98 -1.94 -10.06 -5.13
C LEU A 98 -2.98 -10.14 -3.99
N MET A 99 -3.77 -9.08 -3.79
CA MET A 99 -4.89 -9.02 -2.84
C MET A 99 -6.11 -9.84 -3.28
N ARG A 100 -6.12 -10.34 -4.53
CA ARG A 100 -7.21 -11.10 -5.16
C ARG A 100 -8.52 -10.31 -5.27
N TYR A 101 -8.39 -9.01 -5.50
CA TYR A 101 -9.55 -8.19 -5.83
C TYR A 101 -9.99 -8.46 -7.29
N PRO A 102 -11.29 -8.35 -7.59
CA PRO A 102 -11.76 -8.35 -8.97
C PRO A 102 -11.02 -7.30 -9.80
N ALA A 103 -10.83 -7.55 -11.09
CA ALA A 103 -10.15 -6.61 -11.96
C ALA A 103 -10.89 -5.26 -11.96
N GLY A 104 -10.17 -4.17 -11.69
CA GLY A 104 -10.73 -2.82 -11.54
C GLY A 104 -11.09 -2.43 -10.11
N ASN A 105 -11.08 -3.37 -9.15
CA ASN A 105 -11.28 -3.04 -7.75
C ASN A 105 -9.96 -2.61 -7.08
N ILE A 106 -10.06 -1.59 -6.24
CA ILE A 106 -9.00 -1.08 -5.38
C ILE A 106 -9.42 -1.23 -3.92
N THR A 107 -8.44 -1.20 -3.00
CA THR A 107 -8.72 -1.24 -1.55
C THR A 107 -9.61 -0.07 -1.11
N GLY A 108 -9.39 1.10 -1.71
CA GLY A 108 -10.08 2.34 -1.37
C GLY A 108 -9.42 3.55 -2.00
N TRP A 109 -9.98 4.72 -1.71
CA TRP A 109 -9.49 6.01 -2.12
C TRP A 109 -8.53 6.57 -1.08
N ARG A 110 -7.31 6.91 -1.52
CA ARG A 110 -6.30 7.59 -0.69
C ARG A 110 -6.64 9.08 -0.62
N LEU A 111 -6.85 9.61 0.58
CA LEU A 111 -7.19 11.01 0.85
C LEU A 111 -6.01 11.71 1.50
N TRP A 112 -5.67 12.86 0.93
CA TRP A 112 -4.77 13.84 1.52
C TRP A 112 -5.61 14.88 2.26
N LEU A 113 -5.35 15.06 3.56
CA LEU A 113 -6.07 15.99 4.41
C LEU A 113 -5.20 17.21 4.70
N ASP A 114 -5.77 18.41 4.62
CA ASP A 114 -5.09 19.65 5.02
C ASP A 114 -4.77 19.65 6.52
N GLU A 115 -5.68 19.06 7.32
CA GLU A 115 -5.59 18.96 8.77
C GLU A 115 -5.68 17.50 9.23
N PRO A 116 -4.61 16.70 9.04
CA PRO A 116 -4.61 15.25 9.29
C PRO A 116 -4.77 14.86 10.77
N LEU A 117 -4.68 15.84 11.69
CA LEU A 117 -4.89 15.64 13.12
C LEU A 117 -6.36 15.74 13.51
N GLN A 118 -7.21 16.30 12.65
CA GLN A 118 -8.65 16.43 12.88
C GLN A 118 -9.43 15.19 12.39
N VAL A 119 -8.76 14.05 12.19
CA VAL A 119 -9.39 12.80 11.72
C VAL A 119 -10.52 12.31 12.63
N ASP A 120 -10.49 12.65 13.92
CA ASP A 120 -11.58 12.41 14.86
C ASP A 120 -12.90 13.05 14.42
N THR A 121 -12.85 14.30 13.96
CA THR A 121 -14.02 15.04 13.49
C THR A 121 -14.38 14.64 12.07
N LEU A 122 -13.37 14.49 11.20
CA LEU A 122 -13.57 14.17 9.78
C LEU A 122 -14.14 12.76 9.58
N SER A 123 -13.83 11.80 10.45
CA SER A 123 -14.36 10.44 10.36
C SER A 123 -15.86 10.34 10.69
N GLN A 124 -16.44 11.35 11.35
CA GLN A 124 -17.87 11.39 11.70
C GLN A 124 -18.77 11.92 10.57
N GLN A 125 -18.19 12.40 9.48
CA GLN A 125 -18.96 12.90 8.35
C GLN A 125 -19.76 11.79 7.67
N THR A 126 -20.86 12.16 7.02
CA THR A 126 -21.66 11.19 6.26
C THR A 126 -20.86 10.69 5.07
N LEU A 127 -20.57 9.39 5.07
CA LEU A 127 -19.86 8.73 3.98
C LEU A 127 -20.85 8.17 2.94
N PRO A 128 -20.44 8.06 1.66
CA PRO A 128 -21.23 7.36 0.65
C PRO A 128 -21.65 5.96 1.12
N GLN A 129 -22.85 5.54 0.74
CA GLN A 129 -23.40 4.28 1.23
C GLN A 129 -22.47 3.11 0.90
N GLY A 130 -22.07 2.39 1.95
CA GLY A 130 -21.22 1.21 1.85
C GLY A 130 -19.74 1.48 2.08
N THR A 131 -19.25 2.72 2.03
CA THR A 131 -17.84 2.99 2.29
C THR A 131 -17.53 2.97 3.79
N LYS A 132 -16.27 2.73 4.12
CA LYS A 132 -15.74 2.81 5.48
C LYS A 132 -14.54 3.73 5.51
N TRP A 133 -14.47 4.56 6.55
CA TRP A 133 -13.29 5.35 6.84
C TRP A 133 -12.24 4.49 7.55
N GLN A 134 -11.02 4.51 7.04
CA GLN A 134 -9.83 3.97 7.69
C GLN A 134 -8.78 5.09 7.73
N ASP A 135 -8.08 5.24 8.83
CA ASP A 135 -7.03 6.25 8.96
C ASP A 135 -5.78 5.69 9.62
N TRP A 136 -4.74 6.52 9.64
CA TRP A 136 -3.42 6.17 10.16
C TRP A 136 -3.43 5.68 11.61
N ARG A 137 -4.46 5.97 12.43
CA ARG A 137 -4.55 5.49 13.82
C ARG A 137 -4.66 3.97 13.92
N GLU A 138 -5.18 3.28 12.90
CA GLU A 138 -5.19 1.80 12.89
C GLU A 138 -3.78 1.21 12.80
N ARG A 139 -2.85 1.93 12.19
CA ARG A 139 -1.44 1.53 12.03
C ARG A 139 -0.56 2.00 13.19
N LYS A 140 -0.86 3.17 13.76
CA LYS A 140 -0.10 3.80 14.86
C LYS A 140 -0.94 3.98 16.13
N GLY A 141 -1.66 2.93 16.55
CA GLY A 141 -2.61 2.95 17.66
C GLY A 141 -2.07 3.38 19.04
N GLU A 142 -0.79 3.69 19.15
CA GLU A 142 -0.12 4.17 20.37
C GLU A 142 0.59 5.53 20.14
N LEU A 143 -0.01 6.44 19.35
CA LEU A 143 0.43 7.84 19.35
C LEU A 143 -0.35 8.63 20.41
N VAL A 144 0.36 9.03 21.46
CA VAL A 144 -0.11 9.86 22.57
C VAL A 144 -0.71 11.18 22.03
N PRO A 145 -1.84 11.66 22.56
CA PRO A 145 -2.36 12.99 22.23
C PRO A 145 -1.29 14.06 22.51
N GLY A 146 -0.73 14.67 21.46
CA GLY A 146 0.23 15.77 21.58
C GLY A 146 1.48 15.70 20.71
N CYS A 147 1.84 14.55 20.14
CA CYS A 147 2.99 14.44 19.24
C CYS A 147 2.58 14.63 17.78
N ALA A 148 2.15 15.85 17.45
CA ALA A 148 1.94 16.27 16.07
C ALA A 148 3.16 17.07 15.58
N HIS A 149 4.11 16.38 14.95
CA HIS A 149 5.05 17.01 14.02
C HIS A 149 5.24 16.07 12.83
N GLY A 150 4.70 16.47 11.69
CA GLY A 150 4.68 15.71 10.44
C GLY A 150 3.43 16.01 9.63
N LYS A 151 3.47 17.08 8.83
CA LYS A 151 2.40 17.45 7.89
C LYS A 151 2.40 16.47 6.73
N GLU A 152 1.64 15.38 6.82
CA GLU A 152 1.03 14.60 5.72
C GLU A 152 0.62 13.23 6.25
N HIS A 153 -0.66 13.07 6.62
CA HIS A 153 -1.17 11.74 6.98
C HIS A 153 -2.46 11.41 6.24
N ASP A 154 -2.56 10.12 5.98
CA ASP A 154 -3.34 9.49 4.94
C ASP A 154 -4.67 8.96 5.50
N GLY A 155 -5.78 9.33 4.87
CA GLY A 155 -7.09 8.75 5.14
C GLY A 155 -7.46 7.83 3.98
N ILE A 156 -7.83 6.58 4.24
CA ILE A 156 -8.32 5.66 3.21
C ILE A 156 -9.83 5.55 3.35
N VAL A 157 -10.57 5.92 2.29
CA VAL A 157 -12.00 5.57 2.18
C VAL A 157 -12.10 4.25 1.45
N ALA A 158 -12.34 3.16 2.18
CA ALA A 158 -12.49 1.84 1.62
C ALA A 158 -13.90 1.62 1.06
N GLU A 159 -14.00 1.06 -0.15
CA GLU A 159 -15.25 0.63 -0.76
C GLU A 159 -15.60 -0.78 -0.27
N PRO A 160 -16.87 -1.13 0.01
CA PRO A 160 -17.19 -2.47 0.44
C PRO A 160 -17.10 -3.40 -0.77
N HIS A 161 -16.57 -4.60 -0.55
CA HIS A 161 -16.65 -5.68 -1.52
C HIS A 161 -18.11 -5.86 -1.97
N ARG A 162 -18.45 -5.46 -3.21
CA ARG A 162 -19.63 -5.97 -3.90
C ARG A 162 -19.38 -7.45 -4.19
N GLY A 163 -19.71 -8.30 -3.23
CA GLY A 163 -19.95 -9.72 -3.48
C GLY A 163 -21.09 -9.82 -4.48
N GLY A 164 -20.75 -10.05 -5.74
CA GLY A 164 -21.70 -10.33 -6.80
C GLY A 164 -22.47 -11.59 -6.47
N ARG A 165 -23.80 -11.47 -6.44
CA ARG A 165 -24.73 -12.60 -6.59
C ARG A 165 -24.51 -13.26 -7.97
N GLY A 166 -24.60 -14.58 -7.97
CA GLY A 166 -24.53 -15.48 -9.13
C GLY A 166 -23.73 -16.71 -8.75
N PHE A 167 -24.28 -17.91 -8.52
CA PHE A 167 -25.62 -18.46 -8.73
C PHE A 167 -26.12 -19.11 -7.43
#